data_AF-A0A2R6KKH7-F1
#
_entry.id   AF-A0A2R6KKH7-F1
#
_cell.length_a   1.000
_cell.length_b   1.000
_cell.length_c   1.000
_cell.angle_alpha   90.00
_cell.angle_beta   90.00
_cell.angle_gamma   90.00
#
_symmetry.space_group_name_H-M   'P 1'
#
loop_
_entity.id
_entity.type
_entity.pdbx_description
1 polymer ?
#
loop_
_entity_poly.entity_id
_entity_poly.type
_entity_poly.pdbx_seq_one_letter_code
_entity_poly.pdbx_strand_id
1 'polypeptide(L)'
;MNEALFGLVGPSDFAARLVVALVGGLLPLAALLFRGRLADDETVALCFFLALNPILLYYSRFVRNDVLVAAFLLFALGFLVRAYDLRSPPHLYAGAAALALGLTTKENALLYPLAWAGAGLLLADHRILRTTDGTRAPDARPEDRETVGPAADGDEATAAEEPGDAADASTDGGGESVAAPHGEERTDWVGSLRERGGRHADELRYWAGPVALALVEVVAVLVLFYAPRGDAPGEPTLGNALGDPTLLPGVLDAALVGTWEKVGFWTSGVQLSHPYVSWLVYYVETLFVAAGPLVGLAVVGFLADRYAEDGPRDLVALAAYWGGASVVFYPIVSATKAAWTTVHVVVPLAIPAAVGLALVYRWGAEAIADDDPVSAALTGFLLIAVVVGVAGGGIHYAHVAPQSPNNPMVQYGQPAGEMQGTLADAGAAAEANEGLDVLYYGEFVHVDNESRAASLPVENVTDENGVLVEANSNWYDRLPLPWYFEAHDADVASVDNRSALNRTIGAESPPVIVARAGHRGDIDAVTEGYESRTHELTAPGTEIVVYVDAEAMDGEA
;
A
#
# COMPACT_ATOMS: atom_id res chain seq x y z
N MET A 1 6.19 -8.62 -15.93
CA MET A 1 4.81 -8.19 -16.26
C MET A 1 4.80 -7.12 -17.33
N ASN A 2 5.46 -5.98 -17.13
CA ASN A 2 5.56 -4.94 -18.17
C ASN A 2 6.22 -5.48 -19.45
N GLU A 3 7.25 -6.31 -19.35
CA GLU A 3 7.84 -7.03 -20.50
C GLU A 3 6.78 -7.77 -21.34
N ALA A 4 5.95 -8.60 -20.72
CA ALA A 4 4.87 -9.31 -21.41
C ALA A 4 3.81 -8.38 -21.98
N LEU A 5 3.52 -7.26 -21.31
CA LEU A 5 2.58 -6.24 -21.79
C LEU A 5 3.14 -5.51 -23.02
N PHE A 6 4.40 -5.10 -22.97
CA PHE A 6 5.09 -4.45 -24.09
C PHE A 6 5.17 -5.37 -25.30
N GLY A 7 5.39 -6.67 -25.10
CA GLY A 7 5.33 -7.66 -26.20
C GLY A 7 3.95 -7.80 -26.87
N LEU A 8 2.86 -7.38 -26.21
CA LEU A 8 1.49 -7.49 -26.74
C LEU A 8 0.98 -6.19 -27.38
N VAL A 9 1.29 -5.03 -26.79
CA VAL A 9 0.72 -3.72 -27.21
C VAL A 9 1.78 -2.67 -27.54
N GLY A 10 3.06 -3.03 -27.51
CA GLY A 10 4.19 -2.13 -27.71
C GLY A 10 4.61 -1.35 -26.46
N PRO A 11 5.86 -0.86 -26.40
CA PRO A 11 6.30 0.06 -25.34
C PRO A 11 5.60 1.40 -25.50
N SER A 12 4.94 1.87 -24.44
CA SER A 12 4.35 3.20 -24.40
C SER A 12 4.15 3.66 -22.97
N ASP A 13 4.04 4.98 -22.79
CA ASP A 13 3.81 5.61 -21.49
C ASP A 13 2.50 5.09 -20.86
N PHE A 14 1.50 4.85 -21.71
CA PHE A 14 0.23 4.23 -21.33
C PHE A 14 0.42 2.79 -20.83
N ALA A 15 1.08 1.93 -21.62
CA ALA A 15 1.29 0.54 -21.25
C ALA A 15 2.12 0.41 -19.96
N ALA A 16 3.16 1.24 -19.80
CA ALA A 16 4.03 1.21 -18.63
C ALA A 16 3.27 1.49 -17.32
N ARG A 17 2.25 2.35 -17.36
CA ARG A 17 1.42 2.76 -16.21
C ARG A 17 0.16 1.92 -16.04
N LEU A 18 -0.24 1.15 -17.06
CA LEU A 18 -1.52 0.47 -17.13
C LEU A 18 -1.80 -0.39 -15.89
N VAL A 19 -0.83 -1.19 -15.46
CA VAL A 19 -1.07 -2.10 -14.32
C VAL A 19 -1.26 -1.34 -13.02
N VAL A 20 -0.45 -0.32 -12.76
CA VAL A 20 -0.58 0.52 -11.56
C VAL A 20 -1.92 1.26 -11.58
N ALA A 21 -2.31 1.81 -12.73
CA ALA A 21 -3.58 2.50 -12.91
C ALA A 21 -4.79 1.58 -12.72
N LEU A 22 -4.74 0.35 -13.24
CA LEU A 22 -5.81 -0.64 -13.08
C LEU A 22 -5.95 -1.09 -11.62
N VAL A 23 -4.86 -1.48 -10.97
CA VAL A 23 -4.89 -1.93 -9.57
C VAL A 23 -5.27 -0.79 -8.64
N GLY A 24 -4.72 0.42 -8.87
CA GLY A 24 -5.10 1.63 -8.15
C GLY A 24 -6.58 2.00 -8.35
N GLY A 25 -7.10 1.88 -9.57
CA GLY A 25 -8.52 2.13 -9.88
C GLY A 25 -9.48 1.09 -9.29
N LEU A 26 -9.01 -0.13 -9.04
CA LEU A 26 -9.78 -1.19 -8.37
C LEU A 26 -9.71 -1.10 -6.84
N LEU A 27 -8.77 -0.34 -6.28
CA LEU A 27 -8.58 -0.19 -4.83
C LEU A 27 -9.88 0.14 -4.06
N PRO A 28 -10.78 1.03 -4.54
CA PRO A 28 -12.03 1.33 -3.83
C PRO A 28 -12.93 0.10 -3.61
N LEU A 29 -12.85 -0.91 -4.48
CA LEU A 29 -13.63 -2.15 -4.33
C LEU A 29 -13.25 -2.95 -3.09
N ALA A 30 -12.04 -2.73 -2.54
CA ALA A 30 -11.63 -3.36 -1.28
C ALA A 30 -12.58 -3.02 -0.12
N ALA A 31 -13.25 -1.86 -0.15
CA ALA A 31 -14.24 -1.48 0.85
C ALA A 31 -15.36 -2.51 1.00
N LEU A 32 -15.77 -3.16 -0.10
CA LEU A 32 -16.82 -4.18 -0.09
C LEU A 32 -16.43 -5.41 0.74
N LEU A 33 -15.13 -5.71 0.88
CA LEU A 33 -14.67 -6.79 1.74
C LEU A 33 -14.93 -6.52 3.22
N PHE A 34 -15.06 -5.24 3.61
CA PHE A 34 -15.28 -4.83 4.99
C PHE A 34 -16.76 -4.56 5.35
N ARG A 35 -17.69 -4.65 4.40
CA ARG A 35 -19.15 -4.40 4.62
C ARG A 35 -19.83 -5.25 5.71
N GLY A 36 -19.19 -6.33 6.16
CA GLY A 36 -19.69 -7.14 7.29
C GLY A 36 -19.35 -6.55 8.66
N ARG A 37 -18.41 -5.60 8.71
CA ARG A 37 -17.88 -4.95 9.91
C ARG A 37 -17.99 -3.42 9.89
N LEU A 38 -18.33 -2.86 8.73
CA LEU A 38 -18.64 -1.44 8.51
C LEU A 38 -20.11 -1.31 8.13
N ALA A 39 -20.74 -0.21 8.56
CA ALA A 39 -22.07 0.17 8.09
C ALA A 39 -22.05 0.59 6.61
N ASP A 40 -23.22 0.70 5.99
CA ASP A 40 -23.33 1.02 4.55
C ASP A 40 -22.74 2.41 4.23
N ASP A 41 -23.02 3.41 5.07
CA ASP A 41 -22.47 4.77 4.94
C ASP A 41 -20.95 4.82 5.18
N GLU A 42 -20.45 4.05 6.14
CA GLU A 42 -19.01 3.86 6.36
C GLU A 42 -18.34 3.17 5.16
N THR A 43 -19.00 2.19 4.54
CA THR A 43 -18.47 1.51 3.36
C THR A 43 -18.38 2.47 2.17
N VAL A 44 -19.40 3.31 1.96
CA VAL A 44 -19.38 4.37 0.94
C VAL A 44 -18.30 5.41 1.23
N ALA A 45 -18.15 5.83 2.49
CA ALA A 45 -17.11 6.76 2.90
C ALA A 45 -15.69 6.19 2.68
N LEU A 46 -15.49 4.89 2.92
CA LEU A 46 -14.23 4.20 2.64
C LEU A 46 -13.93 4.18 1.14
N CYS A 47 -14.93 3.84 0.31
CA CYS A 47 -14.81 3.94 -1.15
C CYS A 47 -14.39 5.34 -1.59
N PHE A 48 -15.01 6.38 -1.02
CA PHE A 48 -14.70 7.78 -1.33
C PHE A 48 -13.23 8.12 -1.05
N PHE A 49 -12.70 7.77 0.12
CA PHE A 49 -11.29 8.03 0.45
C PHE A 49 -10.34 7.21 -0.43
N LEU A 50 -10.62 5.94 -0.67
CA LEU A 50 -9.76 5.10 -1.51
C LEU A 50 -9.75 5.55 -2.98
N ALA A 51 -10.85 6.14 -3.46
CA ALA A 51 -10.98 6.58 -4.85
C ALA A 51 -10.41 7.98 -5.11
N LEU A 52 -10.59 8.91 -4.17
CA LEU A 52 -10.36 10.33 -4.42
C LEU A 52 -9.27 10.95 -3.56
N ASN A 53 -8.63 10.19 -2.65
CA ASN A 53 -7.52 10.72 -1.87
C ASN A 53 -6.39 11.22 -2.80
N PRO A 54 -5.89 12.46 -2.62
CA PRO A 54 -4.88 13.05 -3.50
C PRO A 54 -3.60 12.22 -3.64
N ILE A 55 -3.14 11.58 -2.56
CA ILE A 55 -1.93 10.75 -2.56
C ILE A 55 -2.14 9.50 -3.43
N LEU A 56 -3.28 8.82 -3.25
CA LEU A 56 -3.60 7.61 -4.03
C LEU A 56 -3.81 7.93 -5.52
N LEU A 57 -4.51 9.02 -5.82
CA LEU A 57 -4.78 9.44 -7.18
C LEU A 57 -3.52 9.95 -7.89
N TYR A 58 -2.64 10.65 -7.17
CA TYR A 58 -1.33 11.07 -7.69
C TYR A 58 -0.46 9.86 -8.04
N TYR A 59 -0.17 8.98 -7.07
CA TYR A 59 0.80 7.90 -7.28
C TYR A 59 0.30 6.73 -8.12
N SER A 60 -1.02 6.57 -8.29
CA SER A 60 -1.58 5.57 -9.23
C SER A 60 -1.32 5.91 -10.71
N ARG A 61 -0.89 7.13 -11.01
CA ARG A 61 -0.54 7.60 -12.37
C ARG A 61 0.94 7.45 -12.70
N PHE A 62 1.78 7.01 -11.75
CA PHE A 62 3.20 6.80 -11.95
C PHE A 62 3.53 5.32 -11.97
N VAL A 63 4.60 4.94 -12.67
CA VAL A 63 5.13 3.56 -12.64
C VAL A 63 5.86 3.35 -11.30
N ARG A 64 5.08 3.19 -10.23
CA ARG A 64 5.54 3.05 -8.86
C ARG A 64 4.81 1.91 -8.15
N ASN A 65 5.55 1.19 -7.31
CA ASN A 65 5.09 -0.06 -6.70
C ASN A 65 4.24 0.13 -5.43
N ASP A 66 4.29 1.29 -4.76
CA ASP A 66 3.70 1.47 -3.43
C ASP A 66 2.16 1.37 -3.42
N VAL A 67 1.49 1.87 -4.48
CA VAL A 67 0.03 1.70 -4.65
C VAL A 67 -0.33 0.24 -4.87
N LEU A 68 0.47 -0.51 -5.64
CA LEU A 68 0.27 -1.94 -5.86
C LEU A 68 0.35 -2.72 -4.54
N VAL A 69 1.42 -2.49 -3.75
CA VAL A 69 1.59 -3.11 -2.42
C VAL A 69 0.38 -2.80 -1.54
N ALA A 70 0.01 -1.53 -1.44
CA ALA A 70 -1.06 -1.12 -0.54
C ALA A 70 -2.42 -1.70 -0.95
N ALA A 71 -2.69 -1.78 -2.26
CA ALA A 71 -3.89 -2.41 -2.77
C ALA A 71 -3.90 -3.91 -2.49
N PHE A 72 -2.87 -4.64 -2.92
CA PHE A 72 -2.79 -6.08 -2.72
C PHE A 72 -2.91 -6.46 -1.24
N LEU A 73 -2.26 -5.71 -0.35
CA LEU A 73 -2.30 -6.02 1.08
C LEU A 73 -3.59 -5.57 1.77
N LEU A 74 -4.27 -4.51 1.30
CA LEU A 74 -5.62 -4.21 1.76
C LEU A 74 -6.63 -5.27 1.31
N PHE A 75 -6.55 -5.74 0.06
CA PHE A 75 -7.33 -6.87 -0.43
C PHE A 75 -7.04 -8.14 0.37
N ALA A 76 -5.76 -8.44 0.64
CA ALA A 76 -5.37 -9.57 1.47
C ALA A 76 -6.00 -9.50 2.86
N LEU A 77 -5.91 -8.35 3.53
CA LEU A 77 -6.56 -8.14 4.83
C LEU A 77 -8.07 -8.33 4.74
N GLY A 78 -8.73 -7.74 3.75
CA GLY A 78 -10.18 -7.87 3.57
C GLY A 78 -10.63 -9.31 3.31
N PHE A 79 -9.88 -10.07 2.50
CA PHE A 79 -10.15 -11.47 2.25
C PHE A 79 -9.89 -12.34 3.47
N LEU A 80 -8.83 -12.08 4.25
CA LEU A 80 -8.57 -12.77 5.51
C LEU A 80 -9.67 -12.49 6.54
N VAL A 81 -10.15 -11.25 6.63
CA VAL A 81 -11.31 -10.88 7.45
C VAL A 81 -12.55 -11.67 7.03
N ARG A 82 -12.84 -11.75 5.72
CA ARG A 82 -13.97 -12.56 5.21
C ARG A 82 -13.78 -14.06 5.42
N ALA A 83 -12.57 -14.57 5.29
CA ALA A 83 -12.26 -15.97 5.56
C ALA A 83 -12.56 -16.32 7.02
N TYR A 84 -12.21 -15.41 7.95
CA TYR A 84 -12.54 -15.53 9.36
C TYR A 84 -14.05 -15.43 9.62
N ASP A 85 -14.70 -14.36 9.14
CA ASP A 85 -16.12 -14.10 9.41
C ASP A 85 -17.07 -15.14 8.81
N LEU A 86 -16.77 -15.60 7.60
CA LEU A 86 -17.61 -16.54 6.86
C LEU A 86 -17.11 -18.00 6.96
N ARG A 87 -16.04 -18.23 7.73
CA ARG A 87 -15.33 -19.53 7.81
C ARG A 87 -15.05 -20.15 6.43
N SER A 88 -14.54 -19.34 5.49
CA SER A 88 -14.54 -19.67 4.06
C SER A 88 -13.12 -19.87 3.48
N PRO A 89 -12.73 -21.12 3.15
CA PRO A 89 -11.43 -21.42 2.52
C PRO A 89 -11.16 -20.68 1.20
N PRO A 90 -12.13 -20.48 0.29
CA PRO A 90 -11.91 -19.69 -0.92
C PRO A 90 -11.41 -18.26 -0.66
N HIS A 91 -11.91 -17.62 0.40
CA HIS A 91 -11.44 -16.29 0.78
C HIS A 91 -10.02 -16.34 1.37
N LEU A 92 -9.64 -17.43 2.05
CA LEU A 92 -8.27 -17.62 2.51
C LEU A 92 -7.30 -17.70 1.32
N TYR A 93 -7.63 -18.46 0.28
CA TYR A 93 -6.81 -18.56 -0.94
C TYR A 93 -6.71 -17.21 -1.66
N ALA A 94 -7.83 -16.50 -1.84
CA ALA A 94 -7.81 -15.15 -2.42
C ALA A 94 -6.94 -14.18 -1.60
N GLY A 95 -7.00 -14.27 -0.27
CA GLY A 95 -6.14 -13.49 0.63
C GLY A 95 -4.66 -13.87 0.54
N ALA A 96 -4.36 -15.15 0.39
CA ALA A 96 -3.00 -15.67 0.23
C ALA A 96 -2.38 -15.26 -1.11
N ALA A 97 -3.13 -15.35 -2.21
CA ALA A 97 -2.73 -14.84 -3.51
C ALA A 97 -2.43 -13.34 -3.47
N ALA A 98 -3.33 -12.55 -2.90
CA ALA A 98 -3.14 -11.11 -2.77
C ALA A 98 -1.93 -10.76 -1.88
N LEU A 99 -1.73 -11.48 -0.77
CA LEU A 99 -0.54 -11.32 0.07
C LEU A 99 0.74 -11.62 -0.72
N ALA A 100 0.78 -12.73 -1.46
CA ALA A 100 1.93 -13.12 -2.25
C ALA A 100 2.25 -12.08 -3.34
N LEU A 101 1.24 -11.57 -4.04
CA LEU A 101 1.42 -10.48 -5.02
C LEU A 101 1.97 -9.21 -4.37
N GLY A 102 1.50 -8.86 -3.16
CA GLY A 102 2.08 -7.73 -2.41
C GLY A 102 3.56 -7.95 -2.10
N LEU A 103 3.92 -9.16 -1.62
CA LEU A 103 5.30 -9.54 -1.30
C LEU A 103 6.23 -9.61 -2.51
N THR A 104 5.71 -9.85 -3.71
CA THR A 104 6.50 -9.84 -4.97
C THR A 104 6.60 -8.45 -5.61
N THR A 105 5.96 -7.43 -5.03
CA THR A 105 5.95 -6.08 -5.61
C THR A 105 7.03 -5.16 -5.03
N LYS A 106 7.26 -5.22 -3.71
CA LYS A 106 8.26 -4.38 -3.02
C LYS A 106 8.62 -4.96 -1.66
N GLU A 107 9.87 -4.77 -1.23
CA GLU A 107 10.38 -5.19 0.08
C GLU A 107 9.58 -4.65 1.27
N ASN A 108 9.05 -3.42 1.16
CA ASN A 108 8.23 -2.79 2.20
C ASN A 108 6.92 -3.54 2.50
N ALA A 109 6.48 -4.45 1.61
CA ALA A 109 5.33 -5.30 1.86
C ALA A 109 5.47 -6.15 3.15
N LEU A 110 6.70 -6.46 3.57
CA LEU A 110 6.96 -7.19 4.83
C LEU A 110 6.50 -6.42 6.08
N LEU A 111 6.44 -5.09 6.01
CA LEU A 111 6.00 -4.25 7.13
C LEU A 111 4.51 -4.39 7.43
N TYR A 112 3.70 -4.81 6.46
CA TYR A 112 2.26 -4.95 6.65
C TYR A 112 1.90 -6.12 7.56
N PRO A 113 2.31 -7.38 7.31
CA PRO A 113 2.09 -8.47 8.27
C PRO A 113 2.65 -8.17 9.66
N LEU A 114 3.81 -7.50 9.74
CA LEU A 114 4.39 -7.06 11.01
C LEU A 114 3.50 -6.04 11.73
N ALA A 115 3.01 -5.03 11.01
CA ALA A 115 2.10 -4.04 11.56
C ALA A 115 0.75 -4.63 11.97
N TRP A 116 0.20 -5.57 11.18
CA TRP A 116 -1.02 -6.29 11.53
C TRP A 116 -0.84 -7.17 12.78
N ALA A 117 0.29 -7.86 12.89
CA ALA A 117 0.63 -8.66 14.07
C ALA A 117 0.77 -7.76 15.31
N GLY A 118 1.48 -6.63 15.20
CA GLY A 118 1.61 -5.65 16.27
C GLY A 118 0.26 -5.04 16.68
N ALA A 119 -0.57 -4.63 15.72
CA ALA A 119 -1.91 -4.13 15.97
C ALA A 119 -2.82 -5.20 16.61
N GLY A 120 -2.74 -6.45 16.15
CA GLY A 120 -3.47 -7.58 16.71
C GLY A 120 -3.06 -7.89 18.17
N LEU A 121 -1.78 -7.74 18.50
CA LEU A 121 -1.29 -7.87 19.88
C LEU A 121 -1.88 -6.79 20.79
N LEU A 122 -1.93 -5.53 20.32
CA LEU A 122 -2.56 -4.43 21.07
C LEU A 122 -4.06 -4.67 21.29
N LEU A 123 -4.76 -5.23 20.29
CA LEU A 123 -6.16 -5.62 20.45
C LEU A 123 -6.35 -6.74 21.49
N ALA A 124 -5.48 -7.74 21.47
CA ALA A 124 -5.53 -8.84 22.43
C ALA A 124 -5.31 -8.33 23.86
N ASP A 125 -4.33 -7.45 24.05
CA ASP A 125 -4.06 -6.80 25.35
C ASP A 125 -5.27 -6.00 25.85
N HIS A 126 -5.87 -5.17 25.00
CA HIS A 126 -7.06 -4.39 25.35
C HIS A 126 -8.26 -5.26 25.77
N ARG A 127 -8.46 -6.41 25.12
CA ARG A 127 -9.51 -7.36 25.49
C ARG A 127 -9.26 -7.98 26.87
N ILE A 128 -8.02 -8.37 27.15
CA ILE A 128 -7.64 -8.95 28.45
C ILE A 128 -7.86 -7.93 29.58
N LEU A 129 -7.43 -6.68 29.39
CA LEU A 129 -7.60 -5.62 30.39
C LEU A 129 -9.09 -5.35 30.69
N ARG A 130 -9.94 -5.28 29.66
CA ARG A 130 -11.40 -5.09 29.85
C ARG A 130 -12.09 -6.23 30.57
N THR A 131 -11.71 -7.47 30.28
CA THR A 131 -12.25 -8.62 31.03
C THR A 131 -11.87 -8.59 32.51
N THR A 132 -10.72 -7.99 32.83
CA THR A 132 -10.19 -7.85 34.19
C THR A 132 -10.89 -6.71 34.96
N ASP A 133 -11.23 -5.61 34.28
CA ASP A 133 -11.97 -4.50 34.89
C ASP A 133 -13.45 -4.86 35.17
N GLY A 134 -14.07 -5.65 34.27
CA GLY A 134 -15.43 -6.17 34.48
C GLY A 134 -15.57 -7.12 35.66
N THR A 135 -14.47 -7.73 36.12
CA THR A 135 -14.44 -8.58 37.34
C THR A 135 -14.17 -7.79 38.62
N ARG A 136 -13.92 -6.48 38.53
CA ARG A 136 -13.51 -5.62 39.66
C ARG A 136 -14.56 -4.58 40.07
N ALA A 137 -15.81 -4.72 39.63
CA ALA A 137 -16.91 -3.88 40.11
C ALA A 137 -17.07 -4.08 41.64
N PRO A 138 -17.04 -3.02 42.45
CA PRO A 138 -17.14 -3.15 43.90
C PRO A 138 -18.56 -3.56 44.29
N ASP A 139 -18.62 -4.56 45.15
CA ASP A 139 -19.79 -5.05 45.88
C ASP A 139 -20.67 -3.88 46.35
N ALA A 140 -21.96 -3.94 46.02
CA ALA A 140 -22.93 -2.94 46.43
C ALA A 140 -22.90 -2.81 47.96
N ARG A 141 -22.59 -1.61 48.46
CA ARG A 141 -22.69 -1.31 49.90
C ARG A 141 -24.14 -1.56 50.35
N PRO A 142 -24.37 -2.29 51.45
CA PRO A 142 -25.71 -2.42 52.00
C PRO A 142 -26.11 -1.05 52.58
N GLU A 143 -27.20 -0.48 52.06
CA GLU A 143 -27.80 0.71 52.67
C GLU A 143 -28.30 0.37 54.08
N ASP A 144 -27.94 1.26 55.01
CA ASP A 144 -28.25 1.18 56.42
C ASP A 144 -29.77 1.09 56.68
N ARG A 145 -30.18 0.01 57.35
CA ARG A 145 -31.48 -0.11 58.03
C ARG A 145 -31.30 0.15 59.52
N GLU A 146 -31.80 1.28 60.01
CA GLU A 146 -32.17 1.47 61.43
C GLU A 146 -33.65 1.93 61.55
N THR A 147 -34.50 0.97 61.98
CA THR A 147 -35.42 1.00 63.15
C THR A 147 -36.02 2.36 63.62
N VAL A 148 -37.27 2.56 64.09
CA VAL A 148 -38.38 1.74 64.66
C VAL A 148 -39.60 2.68 64.93
N GLY A 149 -40.84 2.17 64.92
CA GLY A 149 -41.95 2.70 65.75
C GLY A 149 -43.40 2.54 65.20
N PRO A 150 -44.44 2.28 66.02
CA PRO A 150 -45.40 1.19 65.73
C PRO A 150 -46.92 1.51 65.71
N ALA A 151 -47.68 0.49 65.26
CA ALA A 151 -49.05 0.07 65.60
C ALA A 151 -50.28 0.89 65.13
N ALA A 152 -51.22 0.23 64.44
CA ALA A 152 -52.56 -0.15 64.93
C ALA A 152 -53.50 -0.65 63.81
N ASP A 153 -54.31 -1.67 64.18
CA ASP A 153 -55.63 -2.08 63.66
C ASP A 153 -55.74 -2.56 62.19
N GLY A 154 -56.49 -3.59 61.80
CA GLY A 154 -57.55 -4.41 62.41
C GLY A 154 -58.35 -5.07 61.26
N ASP A 155 -59.09 -6.15 61.58
CA ASP A 155 -60.15 -6.83 60.78
C ASP A 155 -59.75 -7.73 59.58
N GLU A 156 -59.92 -9.06 59.70
CA GLU A 156 -61.12 -9.90 59.42
C GLU A 156 -61.13 -10.36 57.94
N ALA A 157 -61.61 -11.53 57.50
CA ALA A 157 -61.93 -12.86 58.01
C ALA A 157 -62.51 -13.63 56.78
N THR A 158 -62.62 -14.97 56.87
CA THR A 158 -63.43 -15.92 56.04
C THR A 158 -62.84 -16.39 54.69
N ALA A 159 -62.52 -17.68 54.45
CA ALA A 159 -63.29 -18.97 54.48
C ALA A 159 -64.37 -19.01 53.39
N ALA A 160 -64.67 -20.06 52.61
CA ALA A 160 -64.32 -21.47 52.41
C ALA A 160 -64.72 -21.81 50.92
N GLU A 161 -64.39 -22.92 50.25
CA GLU A 161 -64.96 -24.29 50.34
C GLU A 161 -64.31 -25.20 49.26
N GLU A 162 -64.16 -26.49 49.57
CA GLU A 162 -63.69 -27.62 48.74
C GLU A 162 -64.86 -28.32 47.96
N PRO A 163 -64.90 -29.64 47.60
CA PRO A 163 -63.87 -30.69 47.32
C PRO A 163 -64.18 -31.62 46.09
N GLY A 164 -63.27 -32.58 45.82
CA GLY A 164 -63.56 -33.90 45.20
C GLY A 164 -62.51 -34.33 44.17
N ASP A 165 -61.96 -35.56 44.13
CA ASP A 165 -62.23 -36.78 44.88
C ASP A 165 -61.02 -37.77 44.72
N ALA A 166 -60.97 -38.74 45.63
CA ALA A 166 -60.01 -39.82 45.96
C ALA A 166 -59.63 -40.80 44.81
N ALA A 167 -58.74 -41.81 44.87
CA ALA A 167 -57.90 -42.55 45.83
C ALA A 167 -56.90 -43.39 44.94
N ASP A 168 -55.81 -44.06 45.37
CA ASP A 168 -55.69 -45.00 46.49
C ASP A 168 -54.24 -45.47 46.77
N ALA A 169 -54.00 -45.87 48.03
CA ALA A 169 -53.01 -46.79 48.65
C ALA A 169 -51.47 -46.54 48.51
N SER A 170 -50.77 -46.01 49.54
CA SER A 170 -50.27 -46.62 50.83
C SER A 170 -49.11 -47.62 50.64
N THR A 171 -47.92 -47.53 51.24
CA THR A 171 -47.45 -47.43 52.66
C THR A 171 -45.91 -47.36 52.62
N ASP A 172 -45.09 -47.00 53.61
CA ASP A 172 -45.09 -46.29 54.90
C ASP A 172 -43.59 -46.29 55.33
N GLY A 173 -43.12 -45.29 56.10
CA GLY A 173 -41.77 -45.30 56.66
C GLY A 173 -41.12 -43.92 56.78
N GLY A 174 -41.48 -43.17 57.83
CA GLY A 174 -40.84 -41.92 58.22
C GLY A 174 -39.44 -42.10 58.83
N GLY A 175 -38.58 -41.10 58.59
CA GLY A 175 -37.28 -40.93 59.23
C GLY A 175 -36.68 -39.56 58.86
N GLU A 176 -36.32 -38.79 59.88
CA GLU A 176 -36.00 -37.36 59.88
C GLU A 176 -34.96 -36.84 58.88
N SER A 177 -35.13 -35.56 58.53
CA SER A 177 -34.18 -34.72 57.83
C SER A 177 -32.84 -34.61 58.58
N VAL A 178 -31.75 -34.93 57.90
CA VAL A 178 -30.47 -34.24 58.10
C VAL A 178 -30.09 -33.65 56.75
N ALA A 179 -30.12 -32.32 56.70
CA ALA A 179 -29.68 -31.53 55.56
C ALA A 179 -28.28 -31.96 55.13
N ALA A 180 -28.17 -32.30 53.85
CA ALA A 180 -26.90 -32.56 53.19
C ALA A 180 -25.98 -31.33 53.31
N PRO A 181 -24.68 -31.51 53.54
CA PRO A 181 -23.76 -30.39 53.52
C PRO A 181 -23.76 -29.78 52.11
N HIS A 182 -23.78 -28.45 52.05
CA HIS A 182 -23.58 -27.66 50.85
C HIS A 182 -22.50 -28.29 49.97
N GLY A 183 -22.92 -28.90 48.85
CA GLY A 183 -21.99 -29.23 47.78
C GLY A 183 -21.44 -27.91 47.26
N GLU A 184 -20.16 -27.67 47.52
CA GLU A 184 -19.38 -26.73 46.73
C GLU A 184 -19.66 -27.05 45.26
N GLU A 185 -20.29 -26.12 44.53
CA GLU A 185 -20.24 -26.10 43.08
C GLU A 185 -18.78 -25.88 42.70
N ARG A 186 -18.01 -26.97 42.71
CA ARG A 186 -16.66 -27.02 42.17
C ARG A 186 -16.84 -26.87 40.67
N THR A 187 -16.83 -25.62 40.20
CA THR A 187 -16.81 -25.25 38.78
C THR A 187 -15.91 -26.24 38.05
N ASP A 188 -16.47 -27.04 37.15
CA ASP A 188 -15.73 -28.07 36.41
C ASP A 188 -14.80 -27.40 35.40
N TRP A 189 -13.72 -26.82 35.94
CA TRP A 189 -12.71 -26.09 35.20
C TRP A 189 -12.00 -27.02 34.21
N VAL A 190 -11.87 -28.31 34.56
CA VAL A 190 -11.32 -29.37 33.71
C VAL A 190 -12.25 -29.66 32.52
N GLY A 191 -13.55 -29.75 32.75
CA GLY A 191 -14.57 -29.83 31.70
C GLY A 191 -14.53 -28.61 30.78
N SER A 192 -14.48 -27.40 31.34
CA SER A 192 -14.39 -26.16 30.55
C SER A 192 -13.09 -26.06 29.73
N LEU A 193 -11.96 -26.54 30.27
CA LEU A 193 -10.67 -26.58 29.56
C LEU A 193 -10.67 -27.65 28.46
N ARG A 194 -11.28 -28.81 28.70
CA ARG A 194 -11.44 -29.85 27.67
C ARG A 194 -12.37 -29.41 26.56
N GLU A 195 -13.44 -28.69 26.88
CA GLU A 195 -14.39 -28.19 25.88
C GLU A 195 -13.82 -27.03 25.06
N ARG A 196 -13.10 -26.10 25.71
CA ARG A 196 -12.32 -25.05 25.01
C ARG A 196 -11.21 -25.67 24.17
N GLY A 197 -10.47 -26.65 24.71
CA GLY A 197 -9.42 -27.38 24.00
C GLY A 197 -9.95 -28.18 22.81
N GLY A 198 -11.11 -28.83 22.94
CA GLY A 198 -11.78 -29.56 21.87
C GLY A 198 -12.23 -28.66 20.73
N ARG A 199 -12.87 -27.52 21.05
CA ARG A 199 -13.23 -26.50 20.06
C ARG A 199 -12.02 -25.98 19.30
N HIS A 200 -10.94 -25.63 19.99
CA HIS A 200 -9.70 -25.19 19.33
C HIS A 200 -9.08 -26.28 18.46
N ALA A 201 -9.12 -27.55 18.88
CA ALA A 201 -8.61 -28.66 18.08
C ALA A 201 -9.40 -28.88 16.79
N ASP A 202 -10.73 -28.78 16.83
CA ASP A 202 -11.58 -28.92 15.65
C ASP A 202 -11.45 -27.72 14.71
N GLU A 203 -11.26 -26.51 15.25
CA GLU A 203 -10.92 -25.33 14.44
C GLU A 203 -9.57 -25.48 13.73
N LEU A 204 -8.55 -25.96 14.43
CA LEU A 204 -7.24 -26.23 13.85
C LEU A 204 -7.32 -27.28 12.74
N ARG A 205 -8.06 -28.37 12.96
CA ARG A 205 -8.26 -29.42 11.94
C ARG A 205 -8.99 -28.90 10.71
N TYR A 206 -10.02 -28.10 10.90
CA TYR A 206 -10.76 -27.48 9.80
C TYR A 206 -9.86 -26.62 8.91
N TRP A 207 -8.99 -25.81 9.54
CA TRP A 207 -8.13 -24.88 8.82
C TRP A 207 -6.79 -25.47 8.35
N ALA A 208 -6.34 -26.61 8.90
CA ALA A 208 -5.02 -27.18 8.58
C ALA A 208 -4.80 -27.41 7.07
N GLY A 209 -5.75 -28.07 6.40
CA GLY A 209 -5.68 -28.33 4.96
C GLY A 209 -5.71 -27.03 4.13
N PRO A 210 -6.70 -26.14 4.33
CA PRO A 210 -6.74 -24.85 3.68
C PRO A 210 -5.50 -23.99 3.89
N VAL A 211 -4.99 -23.89 5.11
CA VAL A 211 -3.78 -23.12 5.41
C VAL A 211 -2.57 -23.72 4.71
N ALA A 212 -2.42 -25.04 4.70
CA ALA A 212 -1.33 -25.69 3.97
C ALA A 212 -1.37 -25.39 2.46
N LEU A 213 -2.55 -25.44 1.85
CA LEU A 213 -2.70 -25.12 0.42
C LEU A 213 -2.43 -23.64 0.14
N ALA A 214 -2.90 -22.73 1.00
CA ALA A 214 -2.61 -21.31 0.91
C ALA A 214 -1.10 -21.01 1.01
N LEU A 215 -0.36 -21.75 1.86
CA LEU A 215 1.09 -21.63 1.96
C LEU A 215 1.79 -22.09 0.67
N VAL A 216 1.33 -23.20 0.07
CA VAL A 216 1.83 -23.68 -1.23
C VAL A 216 1.59 -22.65 -2.33
N GLU A 217 0.41 -22.03 -2.34
CA GLU A 217 0.05 -20.96 -3.27
C GLU A 217 0.98 -19.74 -3.13
N VAL A 218 1.23 -19.28 -1.89
CA VAL A 218 2.18 -18.17 -1.64
C VAL A 218 3.57 -18.51 -2.17
N VAL A 219 4.07 -19.70 -1.85
CA VAL A 219 5.39 -20.15 -2.32
C VAL A 219 5.43 -20.22 -3.85
N ALA A 220 4.39 -20.74 -4.50
CA ALA A 220 4.32 -20.82 -5.95
C ALA A 220 4.38 -19.43 -6.61
N VAL A 221 3.66 -18.45 -6.07
CA VAL A 221 3.69 -17.07 -6.56
C VAL A 221 5.06 -16.42 -6.32
N LEU A 222 5.66 -16.60 -5.14
CA LEU A 222 7.01 -16.09 -4.87
C LEU A 222 8.04 -16.67 -5.86
N VAL A 223 7.99 -17.97 -6.11
CA VAL A 223 8.87 -18.64 -7.08
C VAL A 223 8.64 -18.12 -8.49
N LEU A 224 7.38 -17.94 -8.90
CA LEU A 224 7.06 -17.42 -10.23
C LEU A 224 7.68 -16.04 -10.50
N PHE A 225 7.69 -15.15 -9.49
CA PHE A 225 8.17 -13.79 -9.65
C PHE A 225 9.67 -13.61 -9.35
N TYR A 226 10.25 -14.38 -8.44
CA TYR A 226 11.65 -14.24 -8.03
C TYR A 226 12.62 -15.27 -8.63
N ALA A 227 12.13 -16.35 -9.23
CA ALA A 227 13.00 -17.31 -9.90
C ALA A 227 13.77 -16.66 -11.06
N PRO A 228 15.07 -16.97 -11.22
CA PRO A 228 15.86 -16.54 -12.36
C PRO A 228 15.20 -16.89 -13.70
N ARG A 229 15.31 -15.96 -14.66
CA ARG A 229 14.85 -16.13 -16.04
C ARG A 229 16.06 -16.28 -16.97
N GLY A 230 15.87 -16.93 -18.11
CA GLY A 230 16.91 -17.15 -19.10
C GLY A 230 17.03 -18.62 -19.51
N ASP A 231 17.67 -18.83 -20.66
CA ASP A 231 17.75 -20.14 -21.33
C ASP A 231 19.20 -20.65 -21.40
N ALA A 232 20.11 -20.05 -20.60
CA ALA A 232 21.50 -20.46 -20.52
C ALA A 232 21.59 -21.92 -20.01
N PRO A 233 22.26 -22.84 -20.73
CA PRO A 233 22.24 -24.26 -20.39
C PRO A 233 22.83 -24.56 -19.00
N GLY A 234 22.10 -25.35 -18.20
CA GLY A 234 22.56 -25.80 -16.88
C GLY A 234 22.33 -24.80 -15.74
N GLU A 235 21.81 -23.61 -16.02
CA GLU A 235 21.45 -22.65 -14.99
C GLU A 235 20.09 -22.99 -14.34
N PRO A 236 19.92 -22.78 -13.02
CA PRO A 236 18.66 -23.02 -12.30
C PRO A 236 17.64 -21.92 -12.57
N THR A 237 17.17 -21.83 -13.82
CA THR A 237 16.13 -20.89 -14.25
C THR A 237 14.77 -21.58 -14.32
N LEU A 238 13.69 -20.78 -14.27
CA LEU A 238 12.33 -21.31 -14.38
C LEU A 238 12.09 -22.03 -15.73
N GLY A 239 12.69 -21.52 -16.82
CA GLY A 239 12.58 -22.11 -18.16
C GLY A 239 13.29 -23.46 -18.24
N ASN A 240 14.54 -23.53 -17.77
CA ASN A 240 15.34 -24.76 -17.81
C ASN A 240 14.75 -25.86 -16.93
N ALA A 241 14.18 -25.52 -15.77
CA ALA A 241 13.60 -26.50 -14.85
C ALA A 241 12.38 -27.24 -15.42
N LEU A 242 11.72 -26.71 -16.47
CA LEU A 242 10.66 -27.43 -17.20
C LEU A 242 11.22 -28.57 -18.04
N GLY A 243 12.43 -28.40 -18.60
CA GLY A 243 13.13 -29.42 -19.39
C GLY A 243 13.96 -30.38 -18.54
N ASP A 244 14.50 -29.91 -17.42
CA ASP A 244 15.27 -30.69 -16.45
C ASP A 244 14.77 -30.45 -15.02
N PRO A 245 13.87 -31.30 -14.50
CA PRO A 245 13.33 -31.17 -13.14
C PRO A 245 14.38 -31.28 -12.02
N THR A 246 15.60 -31.74 -12.31
CA THR A 246 16.67 -31.80 -11.30
C THR A 246 17.17 -30.41 -10.89
N LEU A 247 16.86 -29.37 -11.68
CA LEU A 247 17.17 -27.97 -11.39
C LEU A 247 16.17 -27.30 -10.43
N LEU A 248 15.01 -27.91 -10.16
CA LEU A 248 13.98 -27.34 -9.30
C LEU A 248 14.48 -26.93 -7.90
N PRO A 249 15.32 -27.71 -7.19
CA PRO A 249 15.87 -27.29 -5.91
C PRO A 249 16.68 -25.99 -6.01
N GLY A 250 17.46 -25.82 -7.07
CA GLY A 250 18.24 -24.59 -7.31
C GLY A 250 17.34 -23.39 -7.62
N VAL A 251 16.25 -23.60 -8.37
CA VAL A 251 15.25 -22.55 -8.62
C VAL A 251 14.58 -22.10 -7.33
N LEU A 252 14.19 -23.05 -6.47
CA LEU A 252 13.58 -22.76 -5.18
C LEU A 252 14.55 -22.04 -4.24
N ASP A 253 15.81 -22.48 -4.20
CA ASP A 253 16.86 -21.86 -3.39
C ASP A 253 17.11 -20.41 -3.82
N ALA A 254 17.31 -20.17 -5.12
CA ALA A 254 17.51 -18.84 -5.65
C ALA A 254 16.30 -17.92 -5.40
N ALA A 255 15.08 -18.41 -5.62
CA ALA A 255 13.86 -17.62 -5.48
C ALA A 255 13.49 -17.29 -4.03
N LEU A 256 13.75 -18.21 -3.09
CA LEU A 256 13.34 -18.06 -1.69
C LEU A 256 14.50 -17.63 -0.79
N VAL A 257 15.58 -18.41 -0.76
CA VAL A 257 16.73 -18.17 0.12
C VAL A 257 17.56 -17.01 -0.42
N GLY A 258 17.91 -17.03 -1.71
CA GLY A 258 18.67 -15.95 -2.33
C GLY A 258 17.97 -14.59 -2.26
N THR A 259 16.64 -14.57 -2.36
CA THR A 259 15.85 -13.35 -2.13
C THR A 259 15.87 -12.92 -0.67
N TRP A 260 15.73 -13.86 0.26
CA TRP A 260 15.76 -13.57 1.70
C TRP A 260 17.10 -12.96 2.14
N GLU A 261 18.22 -13.48 1.64
CA GLU A 261 19.56 -12.96 1.93
C GLU A 261 19.73 -11.49 1.49
N LYS A 262 19.03 -11.07 0.44
CA LYS A 262 19.04 -9.68 -0.06
C LYS A 262 18.18 -8.72 0.78
N VAL A 263 17.27 -9.21 1.62
CA VAL A 263 16.42 -8.35 2.47
C VAL A 263 17.27 -7.50 3.43
N GLY A 264 18.41 -8.03 3.89
CA GLY A 264 19.34 -7.35 4.79
C GLY A 264 19.89 -6.01 4.27
N PHE A 265 19.91 -5.82 2.94
CA PHE A 265 20.29 -4.56 2.31
C PHE A 265 19.38 -3.39 2.75
N TRP A 266 18.08 -3.65 2.92
CA TRP A 266 17.09 -2.62 3.25
C TRP A 266 16.98 -2.35 4.76
N THR A 267 17.46 -3.29 5.58
CA THR A 267 17.39 -3.18 7.05
C THR A 267 18.71 -2.76 7.68
N SER A 268 19.71 -2.35 6.89
CA SER A 268 21.04 -2.01 7.40
C SER A 268 21.74 -0.92 6.58
N GLY A 269 22.87 -0.43 7.12
CA GLY A 269 23.77 0.47 6.40
C GLY A 269 23.21 1.87 6.15
N VAL A 270 23.56 2.42 4.98
CA VAL A 270 23.27 3.81 4.57
C VAL A 270 21.76 4.07 4.49
N GLN A 271 20.95 3.03 4.26
CA GLN A 271 19.48 3.16 4.15
C GLN A 271 18.82 3.69 5.42
N LEU A 272 19.44 3.46 6.58
CA LEU A 272 18.95 3.92 7.89
C LEU A 272 19.76 5.11 8.44
N SER A 273 20.78 5.58 7.71
CA SER A 273 21.69 6.62 8.19
C SER A 273 21.23 8.03 7.81
N HIS A 274 19.99 8.37 8.12
CA HIS A 274 19.41 9.69 7.86
C HIS A 274 18.87 10.33 9.16
N PRO A 275 18.74 11.66 9.22
CA PRO A 275 18.18 12.33 10.40
C PRO A 275 16.66 12.11 10.47
N TYR A 276 16.24 11.11 11.25
CA TYR A 276 14.84 10.69 11.42
C TYR A 276 13.84 11.84 11.58
N VAL A 277 14.13 12.85 12.42
CA VAL A 277 13.20 13.96 12.67
C VAL A 277 12.91 14.76 11.39
N SER A 278 13.90 14.96 10.52
CA SER A 278 13.72 15.67 9.24
C SER A 278 12.83 14.89 8.27
N TRP A 279 12.88 13.55 8.32
CA TRP A 279 12.02 12.67 7.52
C TRP A 279 10.60 12.65 8.07
N LEU A 280 10.45 12.57 9.39
CA LEU A 280 9.15 12.59 10.05
C LEU A 280 8.41 13.90 9.78
N VAL A 281 9.09 15.05 9.91
CA VAL A 281 8.50 16.37 9.61
C VAL A 281 8.02 16.41 8.15
N TYR A 282 8.88 16.01 7.20
CA TYR A 282 8.51 15.93 5.78
C TYR A 282 7.28 15.05 5.54
N TYR A 283 7.19 13.89 6.20
CA TYR A 283 6.04 12.99 6.09
C TYR A 283 4.76 13.62 6.63
N VAL A 284 4.81 14.21 7.82
CA VAL A 284 3.64 14.82 8.46
C VAL A 284 3.16 16.02 7.65
N GLU A 285 4.07 16.85 7.13
CA GLU A 285 3.74 17.96 6.22
C GLU A 285 3.07 17.45 4.94
N THR A 286 3.63 16.40 4.32
CA THR A 286 3.04 15.77 3.13
C THR A 286 1.63 15.26 3.40
N LEU A 287 1.44 14.54 4.51
CA LEU A 287 0.12 14.02 4.93
C LEU A 287 -0.86 15.15 5.24
N PHE A 288 -0.41 16.22 5.88
CA PHE A 288 -1.25 17.36 6.22
C PHE A 288 -1.78 18.07 4.96
N VAL A 289 -0.91 18.29 3.99
CA VAL A 289 -1.26 18.98 2.74
C VAL A 289 -2.08 18.09 1.81
N ALA A 290 -1.66 16.83 1.60
CA ALA A 290 -2.25 15.95 0.59
C ALA A 290 -3.32 15.00 1.14
N ALA A 291 -3.46 14.85 2.46
CA ALA A 291 -4.44 13.94 3.08
C ALA A 291 -5.03 14.47 4.40
N GLY A 292 -4.94 15.78 4.67
CA GLY A 292 -5.41 16.41 5.91
C GLY A 292 -6.83 16.02 6.34
N PRO A 293 -7.85 16.09 5.46
CA PRO A 293 -9.20 15.67 5.80
C PRO A 293 -9.29 14.21 6.23
N LEU A 294 -8.58 13.31 5.54
CA LEU A 294 -8.55 11.88 5.88
C LEU A 294 -7.91 11.66 7.26
N VAL A 295 -6.76 12.27 7.52
CA VAL A 295 -6.05 12.13 8.81
C VAL A 295 -6.90 12.68 9.96
N GLY A 296 -7.51 13.87 9.80
CA GLY A 296 -8.37 14.47 10.81
C GLY A 296 -9.59 13.60 11.12
N LEU A 297 -10.28 13.14 10.09
CA LEU A 297 -11.43 12.25 10.24
C LEU A 297 -11.05 10.87 10.79
N ALA A 298 -9.84 10.37 10.50
CA ALA A 298 -9.34 9.13 11.08
C ALA A 298 -9.19 9.23 12.60
N VAL A 299 -8.68 10.35 13.10
CA VAL A 299 -8.61 10.60 14.56
C VAL A 299 -10.01 10.67 15.16
N VAL A 300 -10.92 11.44 14.55
CA VAL A 300 -12.32 11.56 15.02
C VAL A 300 -13.02 10.21 15.03
N GLY A 301 -12.95 9.45 13.93
CA GLY A 301 -13.61 8.16 13.80
C GLY A 301 -13.02 7.10 14.71
N PHE A 302 -11.70 7.07 14.90
CA PHE A 302 -11.07 6.19 15.88
C PHE A 302 -11.53 6.49 17.30
N LEU A 303 -11.57 7.78 17.70
CA LEU A 303 -12.01 8.15 19.05
C LEU A 303 -13.50 7.88 19.26
N ALA A 304 -14.35 8.23 18.29
CA ALA A 304 -15.79 7.97 18.34
C ALA A 304 -16.07 6.46 18.48
N ASP A 305 -15.39 5.63 17.70
CA ASP A 305 -15.49 4.17 17.80
C ASP A 305 -14.94 3.64 19.13
N ARG A 306 -13.79 4.16 19.57
CA ARG A 306 -13.11 3.71 20.79
C ARG A 306 -13.91 3.92 22.06
N TYR A 307 -14.72 4.97 22.09
CA TYR A 307 -15.53 5.36 23.24
C TYR A 307 -17.04 5.16 23.02
N ALA A 308 -17.44 4.48 21.94
CA ALA A 308 -18.83 4.08 21.73
C ALA A 308 -19.32 3.14 22.84
N GLU A 309 -20.61 3.19 23.15
CA GLU A 309 -21.25 2.39 24.22
C GLU A 309 -21.13 0.88 23.96
N ASP A 310 -21.28 0.47 22.69
CA ASP A 310 -21.11 -0.92 22.24
C ASP A 310 -19.64 -1.38 22.21
N GLY A 311 -18.71 -0.45 22.48
CA GLY A 311 -17.28 -0.66 22.48
C GLY A 311 -16.61 -0.55 21.09
N PRO A 312 -15.26 -0.42 21.05
CA PRO A 312 -14.45 -0.38 19.85
C PRO A 312 -14.63 -1.62 19.00
N ARG A 313 -14.80 -1.40 17.70
CA ARG A 313 -14.73 -2.45 16.68
C ARG A 313 -13.28 -2.78 16.39
N ASP A 314 -12.94 -4.06 16.42
CA ASP A 314 -11.54 -4.50 16.21
C ASP A 314 -10.95 -4.03 14.89
N LEU A 315 -11.76 -3.97 13.83
CA LEU A 315 -11.31 -3.53 12.51
C LEU A 315 -10.84 -2.07 12.53
N VAL A 316 -11.61 -1.19 13.17
CA VAL A 316 -11.31 0.26 13.26
C VAL A 316 -10.06 0.47 14.10
N ALA A 317 -9.96 -0.20 15.25
CA ALA A 317 -8.79 -0.13 16.11
C ALA A 317 -7.54 -0.73 15.46
N LEU A 318 -7.63 -1.88 14.79
CA LEU A 318 -6.53 -2.49 14.02
C LEU A 318 -5.99 -1.52 12.97
N ALA A 319 -6.90 -0.93 12.18
CA ALA A 319 -6.54 0.01 11.12
C ALA A 319 -5.93 1.30 11.67
N ALA A 320 -6.44 1.82 12.79
CA ALA A 320 -5.86 2.98 13.46
C ALA A 320 -4.45 2.70 14.01
N TYR A 321 -4.22 1.54 14.65
CA TYR A 321 -2.90 1.16 15.15
C TYR A 321 -1.92 0.93 14.02
N TRP A 322 -2.34 0.23 12.97
CA TRP A 322 -1.53 0.01 11.78
C TRP A 322 -1.17 1.33 11.10
N GLY A 323 -2.14 2.22 10.86
CA GLY A 323 -1.90 3.52 10.24
C GLY A 323 -1.03 4.43 11.10
N GLY A 324 -1.30 4.50 12.41
CA GLY A 324 -0.50 5.28 13.36
C GLY A 324 0.95 4.78 13.46
N ALA A 325 1.15 3.46 13.53
CA ALA A 325 2.48 2.86 13.49
C ALA A 325 3.21 3.17 12.18
N SER A 326 2.48 3.18 11.05
CA SER A 326 3.05 3.48 9.73
C SER A 326 3.57 4.93 9.64
N VAL A 327 2.95 5.90 10.31
CA VAL A 327 3.47 7.28 10.40
C VAL A 327 4.85 7.33 11.05
N VAL A 328 5.16 6.40 11.95
CA VAL A 328 6.43 6.33 12.67
C VAL A 328 7.45 5.49 11.92
N PHE A 329 7.07 4.31 11.43
CA PHE A 329 8.01 3.35 10.87
C PHE A 329 8.51 3.70 9.46
N TYR A 330 7.65 4.23 8.58
CA TYR A 330 8.07 4.54 7.21
C TYR A 330 9.15 5.64 7.11
N PRO A 331 9.11 6.71 7.93
CA PRO A 331 10.23 7.63 8.03
C PRO A 331 11.54 6.99 8.49
N ILE A 332 11.52 5.85 9.20
CA ILE A 332 12.74 5.13 9.62
C ILE A 332 13.36 4.38 8.44
N VAL A 333 12.54 3.60 7.73
CA VAL A 333 13.02 2.67 6.69
C VAL A 333 13.22 3.33 5.32
N SER A 334 12.81 4.59 5.16
CA SER A 334 12.89 5.30 3.89
C SER A 334 14.26 5.95 3.70
N ALA A 335 15.07 5.38 2.82
CA ALA A 335 16.39 5.89 2.42
C ALA A 335 16.40 7.36 1.97
N THR A 336 15.33 7.79 1.32
CA THR A 336 15.16 9.14 0.78
C THR A 336 13.86 9.75 1.29
N LYS A 337 13.68 11.06 1.10
CA LYS A 337 12.39 11.73 1.35
C LYS A 337 11.37 11.33 0.30
N ALA A 338 10.75 10.18 0.54
CA ALA A 338 9.90 9.47 -0.40
C ALA A 338 8.42 9.66 -0.07
N ALA A 339 7.79 10.72 -0.59
CA ALA A 339 6.38 11.00 -0.30
C ALA A 339 5.43 9.86 -0.72
N TRP A 340 5.77 9.02 -1.71
CA TRP A 340 4.93 7.88 -2.14
C TRP A 340 4.66 6.85 -1.05
N THR A 341 5.54 6.77 -0.07
CA THR A 341 5.44 5.84 1.03
C THR A 341 4.26 6.19 1.98
N THR A 342 3.80 7.45 1.95
CA THR A 342 2.59 7.87 2.68
C THR A 342 1.32 7.14 2.22
N VAL A 343 1.32 6.50 1.04
CA VAL A 343 0.28 5.55 0.60
C VAL A 343 0.01 4.49 1.68
N HIS A 344 1.06 3.99 2.33
CA HIS A 344 0.96 2.95 3.36
C HIS A 344 0.40 3.45 4.70
N VAL A 345 0.25 4.77 4.85
CA VAL A 345 -0.42 5.42 5.99
C VAL A 345 -1.88 5.73 5.66
N VAL A 346 -2.15 6.32 4.49
CA VAL A 346 -3.52 6.73 4.14
C VAL A 346 -4.45 5.55 3.92
N VAL A 347 -3.95 4.43 3.38
CA VAL A 347 -4.76 3.23 3.14
C VAL A 347 -5.33 2.64 4.45
N PRO A 348 -4.53 2.37 5.50
CA PRO A 348 -5.09 1.98 6.79
C PRO A 348 -5.99 3.04 7.41
N LEU A 349 -5.55 4.30 7.41
CA LEU A 349 -6.30 5.39 8.06
C LEU A 349 -7.63 5.70 7.34
N ALA A 350 -7.81 5.27 6.09
CA ALA A 350 -9.08 5.42 5.38
C ALA A 350 -10.24 4.70 6.10
N ILE A 351 -9.99 3.60 6.81
CA ILE A 351 -11.02 2.86 7.57
C ILE A 351 -11.57 3.70 8.73
N PRO A 352 -10.77 4.14 9.72
CA PRO A 352 -11.28 5.03 10.76
C PRO A 352 -11.74 6.39 10.20
N ALA A 353 -11.14 6.90 9.11
CA ALA A 353 -11.62 8.12 8.46
C ALA A 353 -13.04 7.96 7.92
N ALA A 354 -13.37 6.80 7.37
CA ALA A 354 -14.69 6.47 6.89
C ALA A 354 -15.73 6.48 8.02
N VAL A 355 -15.37 5.94 9.20
CA VAL A 355 -16.20 6.02 10.41
C VAL A 355 -16.41 7.49 10.83
N GLY A 356 -15.35 8.30 10.82
CA GLY A 356 -15.45 9.73 11.14
C GLY A 356 -16.34 10.51 10.17
N LEU A 357 -16.24 10.22 8.86
CA LEU A 357 -17.07 10.85 7.84
C LEU A 357 -18.54 10.43 7.94
N ALA A 358 -18.79 9.13 8.18
CA ALA A 358 -20.14 8.61 8.39
C ALA A 358 -20.80 9.24 9.63
N LEU A 359 -20.04 9.47 10.71
CA LEU A 359 -20.53 10.17 11.90
C LEU A 359 -21.01 11.60 11.57
N VAL A 360 -20.21 12.38 10.82
CA VAL A 360 -20.58 13.73 10.39
C VAL A 360 -21.84 13.70 9.51
N TYR A 361 -21.92 12.72 8.61
CA TYR A 361 -23.11 12.52 7.76
C TYR A 361 -24.37 12.24 8.59
N ARG A 362 -24.29 11.34 9.57
CA ARG A 362 -25.42 11.01 10.46
C ARG A 362 -25.88 12.21 11.27
N TRP A 363 -24.95 12.99 11.84
CA TRP A 363 -25.30 14.23 12.53
C TRP A 363 -26.02 15.24 11.63
N GLY A 364 -25.62 15.34 10.36
CA GLY A 364 -26.33 16.18 9.40
C GLY A 364 -27.73 15.67 9.09
N ALA A 365 -27.89 14.36 8.92
CA ALA A 365 -29.18 13.74 8.67
C ALA A 365 -30.15 13.89 9.86
N GLU A 366 -29.67 13.69 11.09
CA GLU A 366 -30.44 13.94 12.32
C GLU A 366 -30.81 15.42 12.47
N ALA A 367 -29.87 16.34 12.26
CA ALA A 367 -30.15 17.78 12.35
C ALA A 367 -31.23 18.23 11.36
N ILE A 368 -31.27 17.64 10.16
CA ILE A 368 -32.34 17.91 9.18
C ILE A 368 -33.67 17.33 9.66
N ALA A 369 -33.66 16.12 10.23
CA ALA A 369 -34.87 15.48 10.76
C ALA A 369 -35.45 16.22 11.98
N ASP A 370 -34.58 16.84 12.79
CA ASP A 370 -34.93 17.58 13.99
C ASP A 370 -35.25 19.07 13.74
N ASP A 371 -35.29 19.51 12.46
CA ASP A 371 -35.46 20.91 12.07
C ASP A 371 -34.45 21.87 12.75
N ASP A 372 -33.19 21.42 12.95
CA ASP A 372 -32.06 22.25 13.42
C ASP A 372 -31.25 22.78 12.23
N PRO A 373 -31.57 23.98 11.71
CA PRO A 373 -30.91 24.52 10.52
C PRO A 373 -29.44 24.86 10.77
N VAL A 374 -29.03 25.12 12.02
CA VAL A 374 -27.65 25.51 12.34
C VAL A 374 -26.75 24.29 12.25
N SER A 375 -27.11 23.21 12.92
CA SER A 375 -26.34 21.96 12.87
C SER A 375 -26.34 21.35 11.46
N ALA A 376 -27.47 21.43 10.74
CA ALA A 376 -27.55 21.00 9.35
C ALA A 376 -26.61 21.84 8.44
N ALA A 377 -26.56 23.17 8.62
CA ALA A 377 -25.67 24.03 7.84
C ALA A 377 -24.19 23.77 8.15
N LEU A 378 -23.83 23.58 9.42
CA LEU A 378 -22.44 23.31 9.83
C LEU A 378 -21.93 21.97 9.31
N THR A 379 -22.74 20.90 9.43
CA THR A 379 -22.40 19.58 8.90
C THR A 379 -22.34 19.59 7.37
N GLY A 380 -23.28 20.25 6.70
CA GLY A 380 -23.25 20.45 5.25
C GLY A 380 -22.00 21.18 4.77
N PHE A 381 -21.61 22.26 5.46
CA PHE A 381 -20.36 22.98 5.17
C PHE A 381 -19.13 22.07 5.36
N LEU A 382 -19.07 21.31 6.45
CA LEU A 382 -17.96 20.38 6.71
C LEU A 382 -17.86 19.30 5.63
N LEU A 383 -18.98 18.72 5.20
CA LEU A 383 -19.01 17.73 4.11
C LEU A 383 -18.50 18.33 2.79
N ILE A 384 -18.93 19.55 2.45
CA ILE A 384 -18.44 20.26 1.27
C ILE A 384 -16.93 20.51 1.38
N ALA A 385 -16.44 20.97 2.54
CA ALA A 385 -15.02 21.21 2.76
C ALA A 385 -14.18 19.93 2.62
N VAL A 386 -14.67 18.79 3.11
CA VAL A 386 -14.03 17.47 2.93
C VAL A 386 -14.01 17.08 1.45
N VAL A 387 -15.13 17.19 0.73
CA VAL A 387 -15.20 16.86 -0.69
C VAL A 387 -14.26 17.75 -1.51
N VAL A 388 -14.27 19.06 -1.29
CA VAL A 388 -13.38 20.01 -1.98
C VAL A 388 -11.91 19.73 -1.64
N GLY A 389 -11.57 19.48 -0.38
CA GLY A 389 -10.20 19.19 0.05
C GLY A 389 -9.67 17.90 -0.55
N VAL A 390 -10.48 16.84 -0.57
CA VAL A 390 -10.08 15.52 -1.09
C VAL A 390 -10.12 15.49 -2.61
N ALA A 391 -11.28 15.71 -3.23
CA ALA A 391 -11.43 15.61 -4.68
C ALA A 391 -10.75 16.77 -5.42
N GLY A 392 -10.90 18.00 -4.91
CA GLY A 392 -10.25 19.19 -5.48
C GLY A 392 -8.72 19.12 -5.34
N GLY A 393 -8.22 18.70 -4.18
CA GLY A 393 -6.80 18.44 -3.98
C GLY A 393 -6.26 17.37 -4.94
N GLY A 394 -7.01 16.27 -5.13
CA GLY A 394 -6.64 15.20 -6.05
C GLY A 394 -6.55 15.69 -7.50
N ILE A 395 -7.55 16.43 -7.98
CA ILE A 395 -7.54 17.03 -9.32
C ILE A 395 -6.35 17.99 -9.47
N HIS A 396 -6.14 18.87 -8.48
CA HIS A 396 -5.09 19.87 -8.54
C HIS A 396 -3.71 19.21 -8.63
N TYR A 397 -3.38 18.32 -7.69
CA TYR A 397 -2.06 17.72 -7.62
C TYR A 397 -1.82 16.64 -8.67
N ALA A 398 -2.85 15.97 -9.20
CA ALA A 398 -2.62 14.90 -10.18
C ALA A 398 -2.74 15.35 -11.65
N HIS A 399 -3.51 16.39 -11.93
CA HIS A 399 -3.84 16.81 -13.29
C HIS A 399 -3.48 18.25 -13.62
N VAL A 400 -3.74 19.19 -12.70
CA VAL A 400 -3.54 20.62 -12.99
C VAL A 400 -2.07 21.02 -12.85
N ALA A 401 -1.41 20.57 -11.79
CA ALA A 401 -0.06 21.00 -11.45
C ALA A 401 0.80 19.86 -10.86
N PRO A 402 0.96 18.73 -11.59
CA PRO A 402 1.54 17.51 -11.02
C PRO A 402 3.00 17.65 -10.60
N GLN A 403 3.84 18.32 -11.38
CA GLN A 403 5.25 18.55 -11.02
C GLN A 403 5.51 19.97 -10.48
N SER A 404 4.48 20.66 -9.98
CA SER A 404 4.66 21.99 -9.41
C SER A 404 5.60 21.96 -8.20
N PRO A 405 6.48 22.98 -8.01
CA PRO A 405 7.31 23.09 -6.81
C PRO A 405 6.52 23.11 -5.49
N ASN A 406 5.23 23.46 -5.54
CA ASN A 406 4.34 23.49 -4.37
C ASN A 406 3.64 22.15 -4.10
N ASN A 407 3.86 21.13 -4.93
CA ASN A 407 3.31 19.80 -4.71
C ASN A 407 4.25 18.99 -3.80
N PRO A 408 3.88 18.69 -2.54
CA PRO A 408 4.75 17.97 -1.60
C PRO A 408 5.00 16.51 -2.00
N MET A 409 4.24 15.99 -2.96
CA MET A 409 4.36 14.63 -3.49
C MET A 409 5.41 14.49 -4.60
N VAL A 410 5.94 15.62 -5.09
CA VAL A 410 7.03 15.64 -6.07
C VAL A 410 8.34 15.31 -5.36
N GLN A 411 9.13 14.45 -5.99
CA GLN A 411 10.44 14.04 -5.49
C GLN A 411 11.48 14.25 -6.58
N TYR A 412 12.67 14.69 -6.15
CA TYR A 412 13.87 14.77 -6.96
C TYR A 412 14.09 13.48 -7.76
N GLY A 413 14.20 13.58 -9.09
CA GLY A 413 14.33 12.42 -9.99
C GLY A 413 13.02 11.99 -10.68
N GLN A 414 11.87 12.59 -10.36
CA GLN A 414 10.67 12.41 -11.18
C GLN A 414 10.85 13.12 -12.53
N PRO A 415 10.52 12.51 -13.69
CA PRO A 415 10.60 13.21 -14.97
C PRO A 415 9.74 14.48 -14.96
N ALA A 416 10.24 15.61 -15.49
CA ALA A 416 9.39 16.77 -15.69
C ALA A 416 8.50 16.53 -16.92
N GLY A 417 7.20 16.76 -16.78
CA GLY A 417 6.16 16.19 -17.63
C GLY A 417 5.96 16.87 -18.97
N GLU A 418 6.94 17.61 -19.49
CA GLU A 418 6.79 18.51 -20.66
C GLU A 418 7.65 18.11 -21.87
N MET A 419 8.21 16.89 -21.90
CA MET A 419 9.12 16.44 -22.98
C MET A 419 8.46 15.63 -24.09
N GLN A 420 7.20 15.18 -23.94
CA GLN A 420 6.63 14.13 -24.80
C GLN A 420 6.57 14.53 -26.28
N GLY A 421 6.25 15.80 -26.58
CA GLY A 421 6.27 16.29 -27.96
C GLY A 421 7.68 16.28 -28.56
N THR A 422 8.68 16.72 -27.79
CA THR A 422 10.08 16.70 -28.23
C THR A 422 10.63 15.29 -28.39
N LEU A 423 10.23 14.35 -27.52
CA LEU A 423 10.64 12.95 -27.63
C LEU A 423 9.97 12.26 -28.82
N ALA A 424 8.72 12.59 -29.14
CA ALA A 424 8.05 12.08 -30.33
C ALA A 424 8.74 12.56 -31.62
N ASP A 425 9.05 13.86 -31.69
CA ASP A 425 9.79 14.43 -32.82
C ASP A 425 11.20 13.82 -32.95
N ALA A 426 11.93 13.70 -31.85
CA ALA A 426 13.26 13.08 -31.84
C ALA A 426 13.21 11.59 -32.23
N GLY A 427 12.18 10.86 -31.79
CA GLY A 427 11.96 9.47 -32.18
C GLY A 427 11.67 9.32 -33.68
N ALA A 428 10.81 10.17 -34.24
CA ALA A 428 10.53 10.18 -35.68
C ALA A 428 11.79 10.51 -36.51
N ALA A 429 12.58 11.48 -36.06
CA ALA A 429 13.83 11.84 -36.72
C ALA A 429 14.87 10.70 -36.67
N ALA A 430 14.93 9.94 -35.57
CA ALA A 430 15.75 8.73 -35.46
C ALA A 430 15.28 7.62 -36.41
N GLU A 431 13.97 7.33 -36.47
CA GLU A 431 13.42 6.30 -37.37
C GLU A 431 13.65 6.60 -38.87
N ALA A 432 13.73 7.88 -39.23
CA ALA A 432 13.95 8.32 -40.61
C ALA A 432 15.43 8.32 -41.04
N ASN A 433 16.35 8.09 -40.12
CA ASN A 433 17.79 8.20 -40.36
C ASN A 433 18.44 6.84 -40.63
N GLU A 434 19.57 6.87 -41.34
CA GLU A 434 20.44 5.70 -41.50
C GLU A 434 21.79 6.00 -40.84
N GLY A 435 22.15 5.24 -39.80
CA GLY A 435 23.43 5.38 -39.10
C GLY A 435 23.25 5.82 -37.66
N LEU A 436 24.08 6.75 -37.19
CA LEU A 436 23.98 7.24 -35.81
C LEU A 436 22.76 8.15 -35.65
N ASP A 437 21.81 7.77 -34.80
CA ASP A 437 20.55 8.51 -34.63
C ASP A 437 20.63 9.55 -33.50
N VAL A 438 21.19 9.16 -32.36
CA VAL A 438 21.22 10.00 -31.15
C VAL A 438 22.64 10.16 -30.65
N LEU A 439 23.07 11.41 -30.53
CA LEU A 439 24.36 11.77 -29.94
C LEU A 439 24.17 12.44 -28.57
N TYR A 440 24.64 11.79 -27.51
CA TYR A 440 24.78 12.39 -26.19
C TYR A 440 26.08 13.20 -26.11
N TYR A 441 25.99 14.46 -25.65
CA TYR A 441 27.14 15.35 -25.50
C TYR A 441 27.33 15.89 -24.08
N GLY A 442 28.55 15.70 -23.57
CA GLY A 442 29.04 16.25 -22.31
C GLY A 442 29.20 15.20 -21.22
N GLU A 443 30.14 15.44 -20.29
CA GLU A 443 30.54 14.50 -19.23
C GLU A 443 29.35 13.91 -18.45
N PHE A 444 28.32 14.72 -18.19
CA PHE A 444 27.12 14.30 -17.45
C PHE A 444 26.32 13.17 -18.11
N VAL A 445 26.26 13.12 -19.44
CA VAL A 445 25.47 12.09 -20.19
C VAL A 445 26.36 11.05 -20.87
N HIS A 446 27.68 11.20 -20.76
CA HIS A 446 28.66 10.41 -21.51
C HIS A 446 28.83 8.99 -20.95
N VAL A 447 28.84 8.01 -21.85
CA VAL A 447 29.12 6.59 -21.57
C VAL A 447 30.24 6.13 -22.49
N ASP A 448 31.28 5.50 -21.94
CA ASP A 448 32.44 5.03 -22.74
C ASP A 448 32.08 3.92 -23.72
N ASN A 449 31.15 3.04 -23.34
CA ASN A 449 30.73 1.91 -24.16
C ASN A 449 29.21 1.69 -24.10
N GLU A 450 28.50 2.21 -25.10
CA GLU A 450 27.03 2.13 -25.19
C GLU A 450 26.51 0.68 -25.22
N SER A 451 27.28 -0.28 -25.72
CA SER A 451 26.87 -1.70 -25.74
C SER A 451 26.68 -2.29 -24.33
N ARG A 452 27.20 -1.64 -23.29
CA ARG A 452 26.98 -2.03 -21.88
C ARG A 452 25.52 -1.85 -21.46
N ALA A 453 24.76 -0.98 -22.13
CA ALA A 453 23.34 -0.79 -21.88
C ALA A 453 22.48 -2.01 -22.24
N ALA A 454 23.00 -2.96 -23.04
CA ALA A 454 22.27 -4.17 -23.44
C ALA A 454 21.96 -5.12 -22.26
N SER A 455 22.61 -4.93 -21.10
CA SER A 455 22.33 -5.71 -19.88
C SER A 455 22.39 -4.83 -18.64
N LEU A 456 21.38 -4.94 -17.77
CA LEU A 456 21.36 -4.26 -16.48
C LEU A 456 21.93 -5.16 -15.36
N PRO A 457 22.63 -4.57 -14.36
CA PRO A 457 22.98 -3.15 -14.25
C PRO A 457 24.08 -2.73 -15.24
N VAL A 458 24.03 -1.47 -15.71
CA VAL A 458 25.14 -0.86 -16.45
C VAL A 458 26.26 -0.55 -15.46
N GLU A 459 27.43 -1.17 -15.65
CA GLU A 459 28.56 -1.09 -14.72
C GLU A 459 29.81 -0.48 -15.33
N ASN A 460 30.58 0.18 -14.47
CA ASN A 460 31.93 0.62 -14.78
C ASN A 460 32.86 -0.59 -14.88
N VAL A 461 33.84 -0.51 -15.77
CA VAL A 461 34.85 -1.57 -15.92
C VAL A 461 36.13 -1.12 -15.26
N THR A 462 36.68 -1.96 -14.39
CA THR A 462 38.01 -1.77 -13.80
C THR A 462 38.98 -2.83 -14.29
N ASP A 463 40.26 -2.48 -14.39
CA ASP A 463 41.33 -3.45 -14.63
C ASP A 463 41.59 -4.33 -13.39
N GLU A 464 42.54 -5.25 -13.50
CA GLU A 464 42.95 -6.17 -12.42
C GLU A 464 43.47 -5.44 -11.16
N ASN A 465 43.87 -4.17 -11.28
CA ASN A 465 44.36 -3.35 -10.18
C ASN A 465 43.26 -2.45 -9.59
N GLY A 466 42.03 -2.55 -10.07
CA GLY A 466 40.91 -1.71 -9.66
C GLY A 466 40.92 -0.30 -10.25
N VAL A 467 41.71 -0.06 -11.30
CA VAL A 467 41.73 1.22 -12.02
C VAL A 467 40.57 1.26 -13.01
N LEU A 468 39.80 2.34 -13.00
CA LEU A 468 38.68 2.56 -13.93
C LEU A 468 39.19 2.62 -15.39
N VAL A 469 38.64 1.75 -16.24
CA VAL A 469 38.96 1.62 -17.67
C VAL A 469 37.79 2.08 -18.55
N GLU A 470 36.56 1.78 -18.14
CA GLU A 470 35.34 2.28 -18.80
C GLU A 470 34.41 2.90 -17.75
N ALA A 471 34.09 4.18 -17.93
CA ALA A 471 33.10 4.92 -17.18
C ALA A 471 31.75 4.86 -17.91
N ASN A 472 30.83 4.03 -17.40
CA ASN A 472 29.51 3.81 -17.97
C ASN A 472 28.36 4.17 -17.01
N SER A 473 28.66 4.49 -15.76
CA SER A 473 27.64 4.77 -14.73
C SER A 473 26.76 5.98 -15.04
N ASN A 474 27.22 6.94 -15.84
CA ASN A 474 26.46 8.12 -16.22
C ASN A 474 25.27 7.78 -17.15
N TRP A 475 25.16 6.51 -17.59
CA TRP A 475 23.95 5.98 -18.20
C TRP A 475 22.69 6.21 -17.32
N TYR A 476 22.83 6.18 -16.00
CA TYR A 476 21.70 6.44 -15.10
C TYR A 476 21.30 7.93 -15.04
N ASP A 477 22.23 8.83 -15.37
CA ASP A 477 22.01 10.28 -15.34
C ASP A 477 21.16 10.77 -16.54
N ARG A 478 21.08 9.96 -17.60
CA ARG A 478 20.23 10.21 -18.79
C ARG A 478 18.80 9.67 -18.66
N LEU A 479 18.44 8.98 -17.57
CA LEU A 479 17.08 8.47 -17.39
C LEU A 479 16.04 9.61 -17.36
N PRO A 480 14.88 9.46 -18.04
CA PRO A 480 14.37 8.25 -18.70
C PRO A 480 14.66 8.15 -20.21
N LEU A 481 15.53 8.99 -20.78
CA LEU A 481 15.70 9.11 -22.24
C LEU A 481 16.05 7.80 -22.98
N PRO A 482 16.94 6.92 -22.46
CA PRO A 482 17.29 5.67 -23.15
C PRO A 482 16.06 4.82 -23.49
N TRP A 483 15.06 4.76 -22.61
CA TRP A 483 13.84 3.99 -22.86
C TRP A 483 13.06 4.50 -24.07
N TYR A 484 13.04 5.82 -24.29
CA TYR A 484 12.35 6.40 -25.45
C TYR A 484 13.11 6.10 -26.75
N PHE A 485 14.43 6.27 -26.75
CA PHE A 485 15.22 6.02 -27.95
C PHE A 485 15.32 4.52 -28.29
N GLU A 486 15.46 3.64 -27.29
CA GLU A 486 15.39 2.19 -27.47
C GLU A 486 14.03 1.72 -27.97
N ALA A 487 12.93 2.40 -27.60
CA ALA A 487 11.60 2.08 -28.13
C ALA A 487 11.47 2.35 -29.63
N HIS A 488 12.34 3.20 -30.19
CA HIS A 488 12.46 3.52 -31.61
C HIS A 488 13.65 2.79 -32.29
N ASP A 489 14.28 1.82 -31.60
CA ASP A 489 15.47 1.08 -32.09
C ASP A 489 16.64 2.00 -32.51
N ALA A 490 16.75 3.17 -31.87
CA ALA A 490 17.73 4.18 -32.25
C ALA A 490 19.17 3.78 -31.90
N ASP A 491 20.09 3.99 -32.84
CA ASP A 491 21.53 3.84 -32.64
C ASP A 491 22.09 5.07 -31.88
N VAL A 492 22.81 4.79 -30.79
CA VAL A 492 23.25 5.82 -29.82
C VAL A 492 24.77 5.86 -29.71
N ALA A 493 25.32 7.08 -29.58
CA ALA A 493 26.70 7.31 -29.20
C ALA A 493 26.82 8.45 -28.18
N SER A 494 27.95 8.47 -27.47
CA SER A 494 28.29 9.49 -26.48
C SER A 494 29.65 10.13 -26.79
N VAL A 495 29.74 11.45 -26.62
CA VAL A 495 31.01 12.20 -26.69
C VAL A 495 31.09 13.22 -25.55
N ASP A 496 32.27 13.41 -24.98
CA ASP A 496 32.48 14.23 -23.78
C ASP A 496 33.15 15.59 -24.05
N ASN A 497 33.68 15.79 -25.26
CA ASN A 497 34.47 16.97 -25.61
C ASN A 497 34.14 17.54 -27.00
N ARG A 498 34.35 18.84 -27.16
CA ARG A 498 34.01 19.59 -28.38
C ARG A 498 34.72 19.09 -29.64
N SER A 499 35.95 18.59 -29.52
CA SER A 499 36.67 18.07 -30.69
C SER A 499 36.05 16.77 -31.20
N ALA A 500 35.60 15.90 -30.29
CA ALA A 500 34.84 14.70 -30.63
C ALA A 500 33.47 15.07 -31.21
N LEU A 501 32.74 15.99 -30.59
CA LEU A 501 31.46 16.51 -31.10
C LEU A 501 31.55 16.96 -32.57
N ASN A 502 32.51 17.84 -32.89
CA ASN A 502 32.68 18.35 -34.24
C ASN A 502 33.01 17.25 -35.26
N ARG A 503 33.80 16.24 -34.86
CA ARG A 503 34.15 15.12 -35.73
C ARG A 503 32.94 14.22 -35.99
N THR A 504 32.18 13.90 -34.95
CA THR A 504 31.00 13.01 -35.07
C THR A 504 29.91 13.67 -35.89
N ILE A 505 29.58 14.95 -35.64
CA ILE A 505 28.59 15.68 -36.45
C ILE A 505 29.03 15.73 -37.92
N GLY A 506 30.29 16.06 -38.19
CA GLY A 506 30.79 16.14 -39.57
C GLY A 506 30.91 14.79 -40.31
N ALA A 507 30.90 13.67 -39.59
CA ALA A 507 31.02 12.33 -40.16
C ALA A 507 29.66 11.62 -40.30
N GLU A 508 28.83 11.70 -39.27
CA GLU A 508 27.59 10.91 -39.16
C GLU A 508 26.33 11.79 -39.27
N SER A 509 26.42 13.09 -38.97
CA SER A 509 25.28 14.04 -38.99
C SER A 509 24.02 13.52 -38.25
N PRO A 510 24.14 13.16 -36.96
CA PRO A 510 23.05 12.53 -36.23
C PRO A 510 21.86 13.47 -36.06
N PRO A 511 20.62 13.05 -36.38
CA PRO A 511 19.44 13.90 -36.39
C PRO A 511 19.06 14.41 -35.00
N VAL A 512 19.50 13.73 -33.93
CA VAL A 512 19.20 14.10 -32.54
C VAL A 512 20.47 14.29 -31.73
N ILE A 513 20.57 15.41 -31.02
CA ILE A 513 21.65 15.65 -30.05
C ILE A 513 21.07 16.02 -28.70
N VAL A 514 21.52 15.33 -27.65
CA VAL A 514 21.08 15.59 -26.28
C VAL A 514 22.27 15.99 -25.41
N ALA A 515 22.13 17.10 -24.68
CA ALA A 515 23.15 17.56 -23.75
C ALA A 515 22.55 18.29 -22.55
N ARG A 516 23.38 18.58 -21.54
CA ARG A 516 23.01 19.56 -20.51
C ARG A 516 22.81 20.94 -21.15
N ALA A 517 21.83 21.71 -20.67
CA ALA A 517 21.51 23.03 -21.24
C ALA A 517 22.71 24.00 -21.29
N GLY A 518 23.67 23.84 -20.38
CA GLY A 518 24.93 24.62 -20.37
C GLY A 518 25.83 24.41 -21.60
N HIS A 519 25.65 23.33 -22.37
CA HIS A 519 26.42 23.03 -23.58
C HIS A 519 25.84 23.63 -24.87
N ARG A 520 24.71 24.34 -24.80
CA ARG A 520 24.05 24.95 -25.97
C ARG A 520 25.01 25.73 -26.88
N GLY A 521 25.90 26.55 -26.31
CA GLY A 521 26.84 27.34 -27.09
C GLY A 521 27.89 26.54 -27.86
N ASP A 522 28.20 25.31 -27.45
CA ASP A 522 29.09 24.42 -28.20
C ASP A 522 28.36 23.77 -29.37
N ILE A 523 27.09 23.37 -29.18
CA ILE A 523 26.26 22.67 -30.17
C ILE A 523 25.79 23.65 -31.25
N ASP A 524 25.30 24.84 -30.87
CA ASP A 524 24.85 25.90 -31.79
C ASP A 524 25.95 26.29 -32.80
N ALA A 525 27.23 26.12 -32.45
CA ALA A 525 28.36 26.44 -33.31
C ALA A 525 28.59 25.42 -34.44
N VAL A 526 27.92 24.27 -34.40
CA VAL A 526 28.14 23.14 -35.32
C VAL A 526 26.87 22.51 -35.89
N THR A 527 25.69 22.89 -35.40
CA THR A 527 24.39 22.39 -35.90
C THR A 527 23.56 23.52 -36.49
N GLU A 528 23.89 23.96 -37.70
CA GLU A 528 23.02 24.86 -38.46
C GLU A 528 21.79 24.09 -38.97
N GLY A 529 20.58 24.62 -38.77
CA GLY A 529 19.33 23.97 -39.19
C GLY A 529 18.59 23.15 -38.13
N TYR A 530 19.22 22.88 -36.99
CA TYR A 530 18.60 22.11 -35.90
C TYR A 530 17.68 22.99 -35.06
N GLU A 531 16.52 22.48 -34.67
CA GLU A 531 15.65 23.10 -33.69
C GLU A 531 16.06 22.64 -32.28
N SER A 532 16.34 23.59 -31.37
CA SER A 532 16.70 23.27 -29.99
C SER A 532 15.54 23.52 -29.03
N ARG A 533 15.30 22.57 -28.12
CA ARG A 533 14.25 22.66 -27.10
C ARG A 533 14.84 22.31 -25.73
N THR A 534 14.59 23.17 -24.74
CA THR A 534 15.13 23.01 -23.38
C THR A 534 14.06 22.44 -22.46
N HIS A 535 14.42 21.43 -21.68
CA HIS A 535 13.51 20.72 -20.80
C HIS A 535 14.16 20.38 -19.47
N GLU A 536 13.35 20.18 -18.43
CA GLU A 536 13.80 19.60 -17.17
C GLU A 536 13.73 18.08 -17.27
N LEU A 537 14.88 17.40 -17.24
CA LEU A 537 14.94 15.94 -17.23
C LEU A 537 14.37 15.38 -15.91
N THR A 538 14.62 16.07 -14.79
CA THR A 538 14.07 15.71 -13.48
C THR A 538 13.48 16.92 -12.77
N ALA A 539 12.39 16.71 -12.02
CA ALA A 539 11.72 17.71 -11.22
C ALA A 539 12.19 17.61 -9.76
N PRO A 540 12.91 18.62 -9.22
CA PRO A 540 13.52 19.78 -9.90
C PRO A 540 15.00 19.57 -10.29
N GLY A 541 15.47 20.24 -11.36
CA GLY A 541 16.85 20.75 -11.43
C GLY A 541 17.80 20.11 -12.43
N THR A 542 17.34 19.29 -13.36
CA THR A 542 18.19 18.72 -14.42
C THR A 542 17.82 19.27 -15.80
N GLU A 543 18.13 20.54 -16.07
CA GLU A 543 17.94 21.11 -17.42
C GLU A 543 18.81 20.44 -18.50
N ILE A 544 18.16 19.94 -19.53
CA ILE A 544 18.76 19.40 -20.75
C ILE A 544 18.29 20.21 -21.96
N VAL A 545 19.05 20.11 -23.04
CA VAL A 545 18.66 20.62 -24.35
C VAL A 545 18.67 19.46 -25.34
N VAL A 546 17.58 19.34 -26.10
CA VAL A 546 17.43 18.37 -27.18
C VAL A 546 17.42 19.17 -28.47
N TYR A 547 18.33 18.84 -29.38
CA TYR A 547 18.36 19.34 -30.74
C TYR A 547 17.77 18.26 -31.65
N VAL A 548 16.88 18.66 -32.54
CA VAL A 548 16.31 17.80 -33.58
C VAL A 548 16.54 18.48 -34.93
N ASP A 549 17.07 17.77 -35.90
CA ASP A 549 17.25 18.26 -37.27
C ASP A 549 15.89 18.56 -37.89
N ALA A 550 15.67 19.81 -38.32
CA ALA A 550 14.40 20.22 -38.92
C ALA A 550 14.14 19.54 -40.27
N GLU A 551 15.19 19.19 -41.03
CA GLU A 551 15.02 18.52 -42.33
C GLU A 551 14.56 17.06 -42.15
N ALA A 552 14.97 16.41 -41.06
CA ALA A 552 14.51 15.05 -40.70
C ALA A 552 13.01 15.03 -40.32
N MET A 553 12.46 16.16 -39.87
CA MET A 553 11.05 16.31 -39.50
C MET A 553 10.12 16.56 -40.71
N ASP A 554 10.62 17.19 -41.78
CA ASP A 554 9.84 17.59 -42.96
C ASP A 554 9.76 16.51 -44.06
N GLY A 555 10.43 15.38 -43.88
CA GLY A 555 10.46 14.25 -44.83
C GLY A 555 9.12 13.53 -45.06
N GLU A 556 8.06 13.87 -44.32
CA GLU A 556 6.70 13.30 -44.43
C GLU A 556 5.63 14.25 -45.02
N ALA A 557 6.00 15.35 -45.69
CA ALA A 557 5.02 16.26 -46.33
C ALA A 557 4.56 15.82 -47.74
#